data_AF-A0A1G9NF26-F1
#
_entry.id   AF-A0A1G9NF26-F1
#
_cell.length_a   1.000
_cell.length_b   1.000
_cell.length_c   1.000
_cell.angle_alpha   90.00
_cell.angle_beta   90.00
_cell.angle_gamma   90.00
#
_symmetry.space_group_name_H-M   'P 1'
#
loop_
_entity.id
_entity.type
_entity.pdbx_description
1 polymer ?
#
loop_
_entity_poly.entity_id
_entity_poly.type
_entity_poly.pdbx_seq_one_letter_code
_entity_poly.pdbx_strand_id
1 'polypeptide(L)'
;MKSNHHDLPGTDPYDDEPSQDTRARRRWPWAAAVVALALAAVGGGIAVAGNMGTAKPAPVAASTASTAAVTAPTASAAVTTTPSPTTATPVAVTPSATTAPATDGAVSGVENGRYVSASAGVSFNLPDRWTVEEMKGGSAEYPGAKIIVFNEARMQVAELYNGATGGVGGACGPGPYKMTELDTAPALDTPWAKARGVRFSYRVLDLRADGGAFDYQVGLVDNVSGQLKDSCMMFSFVSGAPKGTLSFADRTSQSQRHDDPVFNSLAEAKDYMRTPEYKKLKTMIVSLQMQD
;
A
#
# COMPACT_ATOMS: atom_id res chain seq x y z
N MET A 1 -37.60 -54.61 -23.91
CA MET A 1 -37.48 -53.44 -22.99
C MET A 1 -36.63 -52.39 -23.73
N LYS A 2 -37.27 -51.47 -24.46
CA LYS A 2 -37.47 -50.03 -24.10
C LYS A 2 -36.15 -49.37 -23.62
N SER A 3 -35.41 -48.72 -24.53
CA SER A 3 -35.47 -47.28 -24.88
C SER A 3 -34.88 -46.37 -23.82
N ASN A 4 -33.78 -45.67 -24.14
CA ASN A 4 -33.67 -44.20 -24.12
C ASN A 4 -32.27 -43.75 -24.57
N HIS A 5 -32.17 -43.42 -25.87
CA HIS A 5 -31.17 -42.52 -26.43
C HIS A 5 -31.66 -41.08 -26.19
N HIS A 6 -30.78 -40.21 -25.68
CA HIS A 6 -31.00 -38.77 -25.75
C HIS A 6 -30.20 -38.21 -26.92
N ASP A 7 -30.92 -37.87 -27.99
CA ASP A 7 -30.53 -36.91 -29.01
C ASP A 7 -30.43 -35.50 -28.40
N LEU A 8 -29.35 -34.79 -28.72
CA LEU A 8 -29.35 -33.33 -28.81
C LEU A 8 -28.57 -32.94 -30.09
N PRO A 9 -29.26 -32.36 -31.10
CA PRO A 9 -28.62 -31.82 -32.29
C PRO A 9 -28.49 -30.28 -32.24
N GLY A 10 -27.54 -29.76 -33.03
CA GLY A 10 -27.55 -28.38 -33.56
C GLY A 10 -26.38 -27.52 -33.05
N THR A 11 -25.29 -27.34 -33.81
CA THR A 11 -25.10 -26.35 -34.90
C THR A 11 -25.25 -24.91 -34.43
N ASP A 12 -24.15 -24.16 -34.32
CA ASP A 12 -23.72 -23.29 -35.44
C ASP A 12 -22.28 -22.77 -35.27
N PRO A 13 -21.51 -22.68 -36.38
CA PRO A 13 -20.21 -22.04 -36.45
C PRO A 13 -20.39 -20.54 -36.70
N TYR A 14 -19.79 -19.68 -35.88
CA TYR A 14 -19.71 -18.27 -36.23
C TYR A 14 -18.54 -18.02 -37.16
N ASP A 15 -18.90 -17.44 -38.29
CA ASP A 15 -18.14 -17.08 -39.47
C ASP A 15 -16.92 -16.19 -39.18
N ASP A 16 -15.83 -16.54 -39.87
CA ASP A 16 -14.75 -15.63 -40.25
C ASP A 16 -15.28 -14.57 -41.23
N GLU A 17 -15.26 -13.29 -40.85
CA GLU A 17 -15.30 -12.18 -41.81
C GLU A 17 -13.94 -11.45 -41.86
N PRO A 18 -13.32 -11.33 -43.05
CA PRO A 18 -12.09 -10.56 -43.23
C PRO A 18 -12.41 -9.08 -43.50
N SER A 19 -12.09 -8.21 -42.54
CA SER A 19 -12.15 -6.77 -42.76
C SER A 19 -10.91 -6.28 -43.51
N GLN A 20 -11.15 -5.95 -44.78
CA GLN A 20 -10.20 -5.38 -45.72
C GLN A 20 -9.69 -3.99 -45.31
N ASP A 21 -8.39 -3.86 -45.48
CA ASP A 21 -7.60 -2.69 -45.86
C ASP A 21 -8.42 -1.49 -46.41
N THR A 22 -8.35 -0.34 -45.73
CA THR A 22 -8.46 0.97 -46.38
C THR A 22 -7.37 1.91 -45.87
N ARG A 23 -6.23 1.89 -46.58
CA ARG A 23 -5.31 3.03 -46.65
C ARG A 23 -6.04 4.26 -47.19
N ALA A 24 -6.14 5.33 -46.41
CA ALA A 24 -6.30 6.67 -46.95
C ALA A 24 -5.65 7.74 -46.06
N ARG A 25 -4.42 8.09 -46.45
CA ARG A 25 -3.73 9.37 -46.32
C ARG A 25 -4.52 10.52 -45.65
N ARG A 26 -3.94 11.09 -44.59
CA ARG A 26 -3.85 12.56 -44.45
C ARG A 26 -2.62 12.97 -43.63
N ARG A 27 -1.56 13.33 -44.35
CA ARG A 27 -0.56 14.32 -43.89
C ARG A 27 -1.25 15.69 -43.93
N TRP A 28 -0.99 16.55 -42.94
CA TRP A 28 -0.63 18.00 -43.02
C TRP A 28 -0.96 18.83 -41.75
N PRO A 29 -0.38 20.04 -41.55
CA PRO A 29 0.58 20.30 -40.48
C PRO A 29 0.25 21.54 -39.60
N TRP A 30 1.09 21.77 -38.57
CA TRP A 30 1.57 23.04 -38.00
C TRP A 30 0.60 24.18 -37.58
N ALA A 31 1.04 24.84 -36.50
CA ALA A 31 0.87 26.26 -36.14
C ALA A 31 -0.22 26.64 -35.12
N ALA A 32 0.29 27.04 -33.94
CA ALA A 32 0.01 28.27 -33.21
C ALA A 32 -1.36 28.96 -33.39
N ALA A 33 -2.07 29.13 -32.28
CA ALA A 33 -2.87 30.32 -32.05
C ALA A 33 -2.93 30.63 -30.54
N VAL A 34 -2.21 31.69 -30.18
CA VAL A 34 -2.41 32.48 -28.96
C VAL A 34 -3.73 33.22 -29.10
N VAL A 35 -4.64 33.08 -28.14
CA VAL A 35 -5.69 34.07 -27.86
C VAL A 35 -5.82 34.22 -26.35
N ALA A 36 -5.40 35.40 -25.88
CA ALA A 36 -5.75 35.97 -24.59
C ALA A 36 -7.14 36.67 -24.67
N LEU A 37 -7.66 37.08 -23.50
CA LEU A 37 -8.95 37.73 -23.17
C LEU A 37 -10.08 36.74 -22.79
N ALA A 38 -10.88 36.95 -21.75
CA ALA A 38 -11.06 38.09 -20.86
C ALA A 38 -11.66 37.66 -19.51
N LEU A 39 -11.40 38.50 -18.50
CA LEU A 39 -12.09 38.58 -17.22
C LEU A 39 -13.61 38.66 -17.39
N ALA A 40 -14.35 37.84 -16.65
CA ALA A 40 -15.71 38.14 -16.23
C ALA A 40 -15.89 37.68 -14.78
N ALA A 41 -15.75 38.64 -13.87
CA ALA A 41 -16.28 38.53 -12.52
C ALA A 41 -17.81 38.48 -12.61
N VAL A 42 -18.41 37.42 -12.09
CA VAL A 42 -19.84 37.43 -11.72
C VAL A 42 -19.90 37.02 -10.26
N GLY A 43 -20.20 38.02 -9.43
CA GLY A 43 -20.60 37.81 -8.05
C GLY A 43 -21.92 37.04 -8.00
N GLY A 44 -21.96 36.06 -7.10
CA GLY A 44 -23.15 35.32 -6.76
C GLY A 44 -23.06 34.96 -5.29
N GLY A 45 -23.36 35.92 -4.42
CA GLY A 45 -23.57 35.66 -3.00
C GLY A 45 -24.84 34.84 -2.84
N ILE A 46 -24.73 33.69 -2.17
CA ILE A 46 -25.86 33.04 -1.52
C ILE A 46 -25.59 33.12 -0.03
N ALA A 47 -26.27 34.06 0.61
CA ALA A 47 -26.44 34.08 2.05
C ALA A 47 -27.43 32.97 2.41
N VAL A 48 -26.95 31.92 3.10
CA VAL A 48 -27.82 31.04 3.87
C VAL A 48 -27.86 31.58 5.29
N ALA A 49 -28.96 32.25 5.60
CA ALA A 49 -29.35 32.67 6.93
C ALA A 49 -30.16 31.56 7.62
N GLY A 50 -30.00 31.44 8.94
CA GLY A 50 -30.75 30.56 9.83
C GLY A 50 -29.92 29.34 10.24
N ASN A 51 -29.68 29.01 11.51
CA ASN A 51 -30.52 29.22 12.67
C ASN A 51 -29.63 29.15 13.93
N MET A 52 -29.45 30.28 14.64
CA MET A 52 -28.82 30.27 15.97
C MET A 52 -29.86 29.77 16.98
N GLY A 53 -29.83 28.48 17.27
CA GLY A 53 -30.49 27.93 18.45
C GLY A 53 -29.68 28.29 19.70
N THR A 54 -30.22 29.19 20.51
CA THR A 54 -29.73 29.48 21.87
C THR A 54 -29.89 28.24 22.75
N ALA A 55 -28.79 27.52 23.00
CA ALA A 55 -28.76 26.48 24.02
C ALA A 55 -28.71 27.14 25.41
N LYS A 56 -29.84 26.99 26.11
CA LYS A 56 -30.10 27.25 27.53
C LYS A 56 -28.96 26.75 28.44
N PRO A 57 -28.44 27.56 29.38
CA PRO A 57 -27.59 27.06 30.45
C PRO A 57 -28.47 26.29 31.45
N ALA A 58 -28.11 25.03 31.72
CA ALA A 58 -28.69 24.23 32.80
C ALA A 58 -27.67 24.12 33.96
N PRO A 59 -28.15 23.95 35.20
CA PRO A 59 -27.62 24.63 36.37
C PRO A 59 -26.45 23.92 37.06
N VAL A 60 -25.66 24.73 37.76
CA VAL A 60 -24.71 24.35 38.79
C VAL A 60 -25.45 23.63 39.92
N ALA A 61 -25.20 22.34 40.09
CA ALA A 61 -25.51 21.64 41.33
C ALA A 61 -24.26 21.64 42.21
N ALA A 62 -24.30 22.52 43.21
CA ALA A 62 -23.41 22.50 44.36
C ALA A 62 -23.99 21.59 45.46
N SER A 63 -23.08 21.08 46.29
CA SER A 63 -23.31 20.44 47.59
C SER A 63 -23.85 18.99 47.51
N THR A 64 -23.35 18.02 48.27
CA THR A 64 -23.07 18.06 49.71
C THR A 64 -22.09 16.95 50.08
N ALA A 65 -21.23 17.24 51.05
CA ALA A 65 -20.49 16.25 51.82
C ALA A 65 -21.46 15.30 52.54
N SER A 66 -21.17 14.00 52.49
CA SER A 66 -21.72 13.01 53.41
C SER A 66 -20.57 12.18 53.98
N THR A 67 -20.25 12.49 55.22
CA THR A 67 -19.50 11.67 56.17
C THR A 67 -20.41 10.52 56.60
N ALA A 68 -20.00 9.26 56.42
CA ALA A 68 -20.51 8.14 57.23
C ALA A 68 -19.60 6.89 57.13
N ALA A 69 -19.12 6.52 58.32
CA ALA A 69 -19.00 5.17 58.86
C ALA A 69 -18.17 4.09 58.12
N VAL A 70 -17.05 3.81 58.79
CA VAL A 70 -16.38 2.51 58.97
C VAL A 70 -17.35 1.32 59.04
N THR A 71 -17.11 0.32 58.20
CA THR A 71 -17.28 -1.10 58.54
C THR A 71 -16.26 -1.92 57.76
N ALA A 72 -15.37 -2.60 58.48
CA ALA A 72 -14.41 -3.56 57.95
C ALA A 72 -15.07 -4.94 57.80
N PRO A 73 -14.95 -5.61 56.65
CA PRO A 73 -15.10 -7.05 56.57
C PRO A 73 -13.71 -7.70 56.60
N THR A 74 -13.42 -8.40 57.70
CA THR A 74 -12.40 -9.43 57.77
C THR A 74 -12.87 -10.60 56.90
N ALA A 75 -12.26 -10.79 55.73
CA ALA A 75 -12.41 -11.99 54.93
C ALA A 75 -11.01 -12.51 54.56
N SER A 76 -10.60 -13.53 55.30
CA SER A 76 -9.43 -14.36 55.02
C SER A 76 -9.76 -15.23 53.80
N ALA A 77 -9.15 -14.93 52.66
CA ALA A 77 -9.24 -15.75 51.46
C ALA A 77 -7.92 -16.47 51.22
N ALA A 78 -8.01 -17.78 51.06
CA ALA A 78 -6.93 -18.74 50.98
C ALA A 78 -5.97 -18.47 49.81
N VAL A 79 -4.68 -18.68 50.09
CA VAL A 79 -3.59 -18.70 49.11
C VAL A 79 -3.88 -19.79 48.08
N THR A 80 -4.28 -19.39 46.88
CA THR A 80 -4.40 -20.30 45.74
C THR A 80 -3.01 -20.41 45.11
N THR A 81 -2.45 -21.62 45.11
CA THR A 81 -1.17 -21.95 44.49
C THR A 81 -1.25 -21.76 42.98
N THR A 82 -0.52 -20.77 42.46
CA THR A 82 -0.27 -20.59 41.03
C THR A 82 0.43 -21.83 40.46
N PRO A 83 -0.13 -22.52 39.45
CA PRO A 83 0.61 -23.56 38.74
C PRO A 83 1.75 -22.90 37.94
N SER A 84 2.95 -23.46 38.11
CA SER A 84 4.15 -23.08 37.37
C SER A 84 3.93 -23.27 35.86
N PRO A 85 4.30 -22.32 34.98
CA PRO A 85 4.18 -22.51 33.56
C PRO A 85 5.09 -23.67 33.12
N THR A 86 4.50 -24.75 32.62
CA THR A 86 5.24 -25.77 31.89
C THR A 86 5.73 -25.16 30.59
N THR A 87 7.04 -24.92 30.52
CA THR A 87 7.76 -24.60 29.29
C THR A 87 7.45 -25.69 28.26
N ALA A 88 6.58 -25.39 27.30
CA ALA A 88 6.38 -26.24 26.14
C ALA A 88 7.67 -26.20 25.32
N THR A 89 8.34 -27.35 25.22
CA THR A 89 9.46 -27.55 24.31
C THR A 89 8.97 -27.25 22.88
N PRO A 90 9.58 -26.29 22.16
CA PRO A 90 9.21 -26.04 20.78
C PRO A 90 9.47 -27.31 19.96
N VAL A 91 8.40 -27.91 19.43
CA VAL A 91 8.53 -28.96 18.43
C VAL A 91 9.04 -28.30 17.18
N ALA A 92 10.26 -28.65 16.77
CA ALA A 92 10.84 -28.21 15.51
C ALA A 92 9.95 -28.71 14.37
N VAL A 93 9.12 -27.83 13.81
CA VAL A 93 8.48 -28.03 12.52
C VAL A 93 9.61 -27.94 11.48
N THR A 94 10.06 -29.08 11.00
CA THR A 94 10.94 -29.16 9.84
C THR A 94 10.18 -28.55 8.66
N PRO A 95 10.61 -27.41 8.09
CA PRO A 95 9.99 -26.90 6.87
C PRO A 95 10.23 -27.94 5.78
N SER A 96 9.15 -28.56 5.31
CA SER A 96 9.18 -29.42 4.14
C SER A 96 9.38 -28.50 2.94
N ALA A 97 10.65 -28.25 2.58
CA ALA A 97 11.01 -27.53 1.37
C ALA A 97 10.59 -28.39 0.18
N THR A 98 9.36 -28.23 -0.28
CA THR A 98 8.96 -28.66 -1.61
C THR A 98 9.70 -27.76 -2.59
N THR A 99 10.81 -28.26 -3.10
CA THR A 99 11.60 -27.66 -4.17
C THR A 99 10.75 -27.61 -5.43
N ALA A 100 9.92 -26.58 -5.56
CA ALA A 100 9.34 -26.24 -6.85
C ALA A 100 10.51 -25.90 -7.80
N PRO A 101 10.52 -26.44 -9.03
CA PRO A 101 11.57 -26.14 -9.99
C PRO A 101 11.62 -24.62 -10.20
N ALA A 102 12.79 -24.03 -9.95
CA ALA A 102 13.08 -22.64 -10.29
C ALA A 102 12.82 -22.49 -11.80
N THR A 103 11.71 -21.86 -12.14
CA THR A 103 11.50 -21.42 -13.52
C THR A 103 12.55 -20.34 -13.75
N ASP A 104 13.42 -20.58 -14.71
CA ASP A 104 14.50 -19.72 -15.17
C ASP A 104 13.89 -18.47 -15.84
N GLY A 105 13.17 -17.66 -15.05
CA GLY A 105 12.70 -16.34 -15.42
C GLY A 105 13.88 -15.40 -15.32
N ALA A 106 14.65 -15.35 -16.41
CA ALA A 106 15.94 -14.68 -16.51
C ALA A 106 15.88 -13.24 -15.96
N VAL A 107 16.72 -13.00 -14.95
CA VAL A 107 17.01 -11.69 -14.38
C VAL A 107 17.84 -10.87 -15.38
N SER A 108 17.20 -10.40 -16.44
CA SER A 108 17.83 -9.45 -17.36
C SER A 108 17.93 -8.09 -16.67
N GLY A 109 19.10 -7.45 -16.74
CA GLY A 109 19.29 -6.08 -16.25
C GLY A 109 19.88 -5.94 -14.85
N VAL A 110 20.40 -7.00 -14.23
CA VAL A 110 21.24 -6.87 -13.01
C VAL A 110 22.72 -6.84 -13.38
N GLU A 111 23.37 -5.71 -13.14
CA GLU A 111 24.80 -5.53 -13.32
C GLU A 111 25.40 -5.09 -11.98
N ASN A 112 26.40 -5.81 -11.46
CA ASN A 112 27.08 -5.49 -10.19
C ASN A 112 26.12 -5.29 -8.99
N GLY A 113 25.07 -6.11 -8.88
CA GLY A 113 24.07 -6.01 -7.80
C GLY A 113 23.09 -4.83 -7.95
N ARG A 114 23.10 -4.14 -9.09
CA ARG A 114 22.14 -3.09 -9.43
C ARG A 114 21.22 -3.55 -10.54
N TYR A 115 19.92 -3.51 -10.29
CA TYR A 115 18.90 -3.72 -11.30
C TYR A 115 18.62 -2.41 -12.06
N VAL A 116 18.48 -2.51 -13.38
CA VAL A 116 18.15 -1.39 -14.28
C VAL A 116 16.97 -1.78 -15.16
N SER A 117 15.90 -1.00 -15.12
CA SER A 117 14.76 -1.13 -16.04
C SER A 117 14.72 0.06 -16.99
N ALA A 118 14.96 -0.22 -18.27
CA ALA A 118 14.81 0.76 -19.33
C ALA A 118 13.34 1.19 -19.52
N SER A 119 12.39 0.26 -19.35
CA SER A 119 10.96 0.56 -19.57
C SER A 119 10.41 1.48 -18.48
N ALA A 120 10.79 1.25 -17.22
CA ALA A 120 10.43 2.08 -16.09
C ALA A 120 11.27 3.37 -16.04
N GLY A 121 12.48 3.37 -16.59
CA GLY A 121 13.44 4.47 -16.45
C GLY A 121 13.98 4.58 -15.02
N VAL A 122 14.21 3.43 -14.37
CA VAL A 122 14.64 3.36 -12.97
C VAL A 122 15.80 2.40 -12.79
N SER A 123 16.56 2.59 -11.71
CA SER A 123 17.52 1.61 -11.23
C SER A 123 17.58 1.59 -9.71
N PHE A 124 17.92 0.45 -9.12
CA PHE A 124 18.09 0.30 -7.68
C PHE A 124 19.05 -0.86 -7.37
N ASN A 125 19.64 -0.86 -6.18
CA ASN A 125 20.46 -1.96 -5.70
C ASN A 125 19.54 -3.13 -5.30
N LEU A 126 19.77 -4.29 -5.89
CA LEU A 126 19.03 -5.51 -5.59
C LEU A 126 19.81 -6.33 -4.56
N PRO A 127 19.21 -6.66 -3.39
CA PRO A 127 19.89 -7.49 -2.41
C PRO A 127 20.31 -8.86 -2.96
N ASP A 128 21.41 -9.40 -2.43
CA ASP A 128 21.92 -10.70 -2.87
C ASP A 128 20.84 -11.79 -2.83
N ARG A 129 20.77 -12.56 -3.92
CA ARG A 129 19.83 -13.67 -4.14
C ARG A 129 18.36 -13.28 -4.24
N TRP A 130 18.04 -11.98 -4.22
CA TRP A 130 16.71 -11.51 -4.60
C TRP A 130 16.59 -11.51 -6.12
N THR A 131 15.37 -11.64 -6.61
CA THR A 131 15.05 -11.71 -8.05
C THR A 131 13.99 -10.68 -8.39
N VAL A 132 13.91 -10.34 -9.67
CA VAL A 132 12.99 -9.33 -10.19
C VAL A 132 12.21 -9.89 -11.36
N GLU A 133 10.93 -9.62 -11.41
CA GLU A 133 10.09 -9.82 -12.59
C GLU A 133 9.55 -8.46 -13.06
N GLU A 134 9.82 -8.16 -14.32
CA GLU A 134 9.34 -6.94 -14.97
C GLU A 134 8.16 -7.27 -15.88
N MET A 135 7.10 -6.48 -15.75
CA MET A 135 5.89 -6.59 -16.53
C MET A 135 5.52 -5.22 -17.09
N LYS A 136 4.83 -5.22 -18.23
CA LYS A 136 4.17 -4.02 -18.71
C LYS A 136 3.10 -3.61 -17.68
N GLY A 137 3.21 -2.39 -17.17
CA GLY A 137 2.19 -1.78 -16.34
C GLY A 137 1.18 -1.02 -17.20
N GLY A 138 -0.07 -0.98 -16.77
CA GLY A 138 -1.11 -0.17 -17.42
C GLY A 138 -1.54 -0.66 -18.81
N SER A 139 -2.38 0.14 -19.47
CA SER A 139 -2.93 -0.15 -20.80
C SER A 139 -2.08 0.47 -21.92
N ALA A 140 -2.46 0.29 -23.18
CA ALA A 140 -1.78 0.98 -24.29
C ALA A 140 -1.98 2.51 -24.22
N GLU A 141 -3.16 2.94 -23.74
CA GLU A 141 -3.55 4.33 -23.55
C GLU A 141 -2.86 4.97 -22.34
N TYR A 142 -2.54 4.16 -21.33
CA TYR A 142 -1.87 4.59 -20.11
C TYR A 142 -0.67 3.69 -19.80
N PRO A 143 0.46 3.90 -20.47
CA PRO A 143 1.62 3.06 -20.30
C PRO A 143 2.22 3.23 -18.89
N GLY A 144 2.70 2.13 -18.35
CA GLY A 144 3.52 2.07 -17.16
C GLY A 144 4.43 0.85 -17.17
N ALA A 145 5.26 0.76 -16.14
CA ALA A 145 6.08 -0.39 -15.86
C ALA A 145 5.77 -0.89 -14.45
N LYS A 146 5.65 -2.20 -14.29
CA LYS A 146 5.48 -2.88 -13.01
C LYS A 146 6.65 -3.83 -12.81
N ILE A 147 7.30 -3.73 -11.66
CA ILE A 147 8.46 -4.51 -11.29
C ILE A 147 8.16 -5.16 -9.95
N ILE A 148 8.16 -6.49 -9.90
CA ILE A 148 7.96 -7.25 -8.66
C ILE A 148 9.31 -7.79 -8.20
N VAL A 149 9.62 -7.57 -6.93
CA VAL A 149 10.84 -8.07 -6.29
C VAL A 149 10.50 -9.25 -5.40
N PHE A 150 11.25 -10.33 -5.55
CA PHE A 150 11.12 -11.54 -4.76
C PHE A 150 12.40 -11.81 -3.96
N ASN A 151 12.25 -12.28 -2.71
CA ASN A 151 13.37 -12.72 -1.90
C ASN A 151 13.90 -14.11 -2.33
N GLU A 152 14.90 -14.61 -1.61
CA GLU A 152 15.52 -15.92 -1.85
C GLU A 152 14.54 -17.12 -1.75
N ALA A 153 13.41 -16.96 -1.05
CA ALA A 153 12.35 -17.95 -0.93
C ALA A 153 11.25 -17.78 -1.99
N ARG A 154 11.45 -16.89 -2.97
CA ARG A 154 10.46 -16.52 -4.00
C ARG A 154 9.18 -15.90 -3.43
N MET A 155 9.28 -15.30 -2.24
CA MET A 155 8.21 -14.48 -1.67
C MET A 155 8.33 -13.07 -2.21
N GLN A 156 7.22 -12.48 -2.64
CA GLN A 156 7.18 -11.08 -3.05
C GLN A 156 7.44 -10.19 -1.83
N VAL A 157 8.45 -9.33 -1.95
CA VAL A 157 8.90 -8.44 -0.85
C VAL A 157 8.86 -6.97 -1.22
N ALA A 158 8.73 -6.64 -2.50
CA ALA A 158 8.43 -5.29 -2.96
C ALA A 158 7.75 -5.27 -4.32
N GLU A 159 7.06 -4.19 -4.60
CA GLU A 159 6.53 -3.84 -5.91
C GLU A 159 6.87 -2.38 -6.24
N LEU A 160 7.42 -2.17 -7.43
CA LEU A 160 7.58 -0.86 -8.03
C LEU A 160 6.59 -0.71 -9.19
N TYR A 161 5.88 0.41 -9.19
CA TYR A 161 5.09 0.87 -10.33
C TYR A 161 5.55 2.27 -10.74
N ASN A 162 5.73 2.49 -12.04
CA ASN A 162 5.95 3.83 -12.59
C ASN A 162 5.14 4.00 -13.88
N GLY A 163 4.20 4.95 -13.92
CA GLY A 163 3.37 5.17 -15.10
C GLY A 163 2.27 6.20 -14.94
N ALA A 164 1.54 6.43 -16.04
CA ALA A 164 0.56 7.51 -16.15
C ALA A 164 -0.66 7.32 -15.24
N THR A 165 -0.96 6.08 -14.87
CA THR A 165 -2.11 5.71 -14.05
C THR A 165 -1.68 5.19 -12.70
N GLY A 166 -2.20 5.76 -11.62
CA GLY A 166 -2.03 5.22 -10.27
C GLY A 166 -3.29 5.50 -9.49
N GLY A 167 -4.25 4.58 -9.54
CA GLY A 167 -5.48 4.71 -8.79
C GLY A 167 -5.22 4.38 -7.33
N VAL A 168 -5.33 5.39 -6.46
CA VAL A 168 -5.45 5.16 -5.02
C VAL A 168 -6.93 4.93 -4.74
N GLY A 169 -7.29 3.65 -4.56
CA GLY A 169 -8.66 3.22 -4.37
C GLY A 169 -8.88 2.56 -3.02
N GLY A 170 -10.15 2.44 -2.65
CA GLY A 170 -10.58 1.84 -1.39
C GLY A 170 -11.29 2.87 -0.52
N ALA A 171 -12.35 2.42 0.13
CA ALA A 171 -13.03 3.13 1.18
C ALA A 171 -13.04 2.21 2.39
N CYS A 172 -12.82 2.79 3.55
CA CYS A 172 -12.93 2.10 4.82
C CYS A 172 -13.79 2.98 5.72
N GLY A 173 -14.57 2.34 6.59
CA GLY A 173 -15.54 3.01 7.42
C GLY A 173 -14.88 4.01 8.38
N PRO A 174 -15.65 4.90 9.02
CA PRO A 174 -15.12 5.72 10.10
C PRO A 174 -14.66 4.80 11.25
N GLY A 175 -13.49 5.07 11.82
CA GLY A 175 -12.93 4.31 12.94
C GLY A 175 -11.78 5.06 13.61
N PRO A 176 -11.38 4.70 14.83
CA PRO A 176 -10.36 5.40 15.60
C PRO A 176 -8.95 4.95 15.19
N TYR A 177 -8.66 5.00 13.90
CA TYR A 177 -7.39 4.56 13.33
C TYR A 177 -6.27 5.49 13.74
N LYS A 178 -5.13 4.91 14.15
CA LYS A 178 -3.93 5.68 14.50
C LYS A 178 -2.74 5.21 13.70
N MET A 179 -2.21 6.12 12.89
CA MET A 179 -0.99 5.88 12.11
C MET A 179 0.22 6.42 12.86
N THR A 180 1.29 5.63 12.94
CA THR A 180 2.58 6.02 13.52
C THR A 180 3.68 5.80 12.50
N GLU A 181 4.53 6.81 12.28
CA GLU A 181 5.77 6.64 11.53
C GLU A 181 6.88 6.14 12.45
N LEU A 182 7.50 5.03 12.08
CA LEU A 182 8.58 4.39 12.84
C LEU A 182 9.97 4.64 12.26
N ASP A 183 10.07 4.90 10.96
CA ASP A 183 11.33 5.19 10.28
C ASP A 183 11.11 6.11 9.07
N THR A 184 12.13 6.91 8.76
CA THR A 184 12.16 7.81 7.61
C THR A 184 13.59 7.95 7.11
N ALA A 185 13.75 8.13 5.80
CA ALA A 185 15.05 8.42 5.20
C ALA A 185 14.88 9.22 3.91
N PRO A 186 15.85 10.07 3.54
CA PRO A 186 15.88 10.67 2.21
C PRO A 186 15.89 9.59 1.12
N ALA A 187 15.18 9.85 0.02
CA ALA A 187 15.17 9.01 -1.17
C ALA A 187 15.02 9.90 -2.41
N LEU A 188 15.55 9.46 -3.56
CA LEU A 188 15.55 10.20 -4.83
C LEU A 188 16.14 11.63 -4.72
N ASP A 189 17.40 11.78 -5.10
CA ASP A 189 18.12 13.06 -4.96
C ASP A 189 17.90 14.07 -6.10
N THR A 190 16.76 14.00 -6.80
CA THR A 190 16.45 14.90 -7.92
C THR A 190 15.75 16.18 -7.44
N PRO A 191 15.83 17.30 -8.19
CA PRO A 191 15.13 18.53 -7.82
C PRO A 191 13.61 18.37 -7.66
N TRP A 192 12.97 17.58 -8.55
CA TRP A 192 11.52 17.35 -8.50
C TRP A 192 11.12 16.54 -7.26
N ALA A 193 11.91 15.52 -6.90
CA ALA A 193 11.63 14.67 -5.74
C ALA A 193 11.76 15.47 -4.44
N LYS A 194 12.80 16.31 -4.34
CA LYS A 194 12.97 17.25 -3.21
C LYS A 194 11.81 18.22 -3.07
N ALA A 195 11.36 18.83 -4.17
CA ALA A 195 10.23 19.77 -4.16
C ALA A 195 8.91 19.11 -3.70
N ARG A 196 8.75 17.81 -3.95
CA ARG A 196 7.59 17.00 -3.52
C ARG A 196 7.76 16.40 -2.13
N GLY A 197 8.94 16.52 -1.52
CA GLY A 197 9.29 15.89 -0.24
C GLY A 197 9.28 14.37 -0.32
N VAL A 198 9.75 13.81 -1.43
CA VAL A 198 9.85 12.36 -1.58
C VAL A 198 10.82 11.80 -0.56
N ARG A 199 10.39 10.75 0.13
CA ARG A 199 11.19 10.08 1.17
C ARG A 199 10.75 8.63 1.33
N PHE A 200 11.65 7.83 1.88
CA PHE A 200 11.30 6.54 2.45
C PHE A 200 10.51 6.75 3.76
N SER A 201 9.53 5.89 3.99
CA SER A 201 8.73 5.87 5.20
C SER A 201 8.37 4.44 5.58
N TYR A 202 8.51 4.10 6.86
CA TYR A 202 7.94 2.91 7.48
C TYR A 202 6.87 3.36 8.47
N ARG A 203 5.63 2.97 8.20
CA ARG A 203 4.46 3.37 9.00
C ARG A 203 3.67 2.16 9.44
N VAL A 204 3.00 2.33 10.56
CA VAL A 204 2.16 1.30 11.18
C VAL A 204 0.80 1.92 11.48
N LEU A 205 -0.25 1.17 11.20
CA LEU A 205 -1.64 1.52 11.40
C LEU A 205 -2.26 0.63 12.49
N ASP A 206 -2.75 1.24 13.57
CA ASP A 206 -3.46 0.54 14.63
C ASP A 206 -4.91 0.23 14.22
N LEU A 207 -5.20 -1.04 13.91
CA LEU A 207 -6.54 -1.53 13.58
C LEU A 207 -7.22 -2.25 14.75
N ARG A 208 -6.62 -2.24 15.96
CA ARG A 208 -7.12 -3.04 17.09
C ARG A 208 -8.49 -2.63 17.59
N ALA A 209 -8.87 -1.36 17.40
CA ALA A 209 -10.21 -0.89 17.73
C ALA A 209 -11.32 -1.58 16.92
N ASP A 210 -10.98 -2.12 15.75
CA ASP A 210 -11.89 -2.89 14.88
C ASP A 210 -11.65 -4.40 14.99
N GLY A 211 -10.95 -4.85 16.05
CA GLY A 211 -10.60 -6.26 16.25
C GLY A 211 -9.45 -6.76 15.36
N GLY A 212 -8.76 -5.86 14.65
CA GLY A 212 -7.57 -6.15 13.87
C GLY A 212 -6.28 -6.16 14.69
N ALA A 213 -5.15 -6.28 14.00
CA ALA A 213 -3.81 -6.11 14.55
C ALA A 213 -3.20 -4.78 14.10
N PHE A 214 -1.91 -4.57 14.31
CA PHE A 214 -1.21 -3.49 13.63
C PHE A 214 -0.86 -3.92 12.21
N ASP A 215 -1.32 -3.13 11.24
CA ASP A 215 -0.91 -3.25 9.83
C ASP A 215 0.27 -2.31 9.55
N TYR A 216 1.03 -2.57 8.50
CA TYR A 216 2.23 -1.79 8.19
C TYR A 216 2.43 -1.55 6.71
N GLN A 217 3.22 -0.52 6.39
CA GLN A 217 3.65 -0.25 5.02
C GLN A 217 5.04 0.38 5.02
N VAL A 218 5.90 -0.15 4.16
CA VAL A 218 7.25 0.36 3.91
C VAL A 218 7.34 0.80 2.47
N GLY A 219 7.69 2.06 2.21
CA GLY A 219 7.85 2.52 0.82
C GLY A 219 8.15 3.99 0.65
N LEU A 220 8.13 4.42 -0.60
CA LEU A 220 8.23 5.83 -0.95
C LEU A 220 6.90 6.55 -0.76
N VAL A 221 6.99 7.74 -0.15
CA VAL A 221 5.87 8.68 0.03
C VAL A 221 6.29 10.07 -0.41
N ASP A 222 5.32 10.92 -0.74
CA ASP A 222 5.50 12.36 -0.89
C ASP A 222 4.88 13.12 0.30
N ASN A 223 4.95 14.46 0.29
CA ASN A 223 4.39 15.30 1.35
C ASN A 223 2.86 15.16 1.55
N VAL A 224 2.15 14.53 0.61
CA VAL A 224 0.69 14.34 0.68
C VAL A 224 0.37 12.91 1.14
N SER A 225 0.93 11.90 0.47
CA SER A 225 0.70 10.48 0.81
C SER A 225 1.38 10.05 2.11
N GLY A 226 2.46 10.75 2.50
CA GLY A 226 3.22 10.50 3.72
C GLY A 226 2.66 11.18 4.97
N GLN A 227 1.54 11.90 4.88
CA GLN A 227 0.95 12.55 6.05
C GLN A 227 0.37 11.52 7.03
N LEU A 228 0.69 11.69 8.31
CA LEU A 228 0.06 10.91 9.38
C LEU A 228 -1.34 11.46 9.62
N LYS A 229 -2.34 10.68 9.20
CA LYS A 229 -3.75 10.98 9.40
C LYS A 229 -4.43 9.79 10.05
N ASP A 230 -5.45 10.08 10.83
CA ASP A 230 -6.37 9.06 11.35
C ASP A 230 -7.22 8.55 10.17
N SER A 231 -6.69 7.57 9.45
CA SER A 231 -7.28 6.96 8.26
C SER A 231 -7.00 5.47 8.29
N CYS A 232 -8.00 4.67 7.96
CA CYS A 232 -7.87 3.22 7.81
C CYS A 232 -7.15 2.80 6.52
N MET A 233 -6.85 3.74 5.62
CA MET A 233 -6.01 3.49 4.46
C MET A 233 -4.62 4.06 4.67
N MET A 234 -3.61 3.27 4.31
CA MET A 234 -2.21 3.65 4.26
C MET A 234 -1.66 3.37 2.85
N PHE A 235 -1.17 4.41 2.18
CA PHE A 235 -0.67 4.32 0.81
C PHE A 235 0.75 4.85 0.70
N SER A 236 1.62 4.09 0.04
CA SER A 236 2.99 4.48 -0.29
C SER A 236 3.09 4.72 -1.79
N PHE A 237 2.90 5.98 -2.18
CA PHE A 237 3.10 6.43 -3.55
C PHE A 237 3.60 7.87 -3.57
N VAL A 238 4.15 8.27 -4.71
CA VAL A 238 4.59 9.61 -5.04
C VAL A 238 3.78 10.05 -6.26
N SER A 239 3.03 11.13 -6.11
CA SER A 239 2.30 11.74 -7.22
C SER A 239 3.16 12.79 -7.93
N GLY A 240 3.01 12.87 -9.25
CA GLY A 240 3.77 13.80 -10.09
C GLY A 240 5.23 13.39 -10.33
N ALA A 241 5.54 12.10 -10.22
CA ALA A 241 6.82 11.57 -10.67
C ALA A 241 6.95 11.66 -12.20
N PRO A 242 8.17 11.58 -12.79
CA PRO A 242 8.33 11.41 -14.22
C PRO A 242 7.50 10.20 -14.70
N LYS A 243 6.64 10.42 -15.71
CA LYS A 243 5.60 9.48 -16.22
C LYS A 243 4.29 9.40 -15.42
N GLY A 244 4.14 10.06 -14.28
CA GLY A 244 2.86 10.20 -13.57
C GLY A 244 2.93 9.82 -12.08
N THR A 245 2.63 8.57 -11.76
CA THR A 245 2.66 8.02 -10.40
C THR A 245 3.83 7.06 -10.25
N LEU A 246 4.56 7.21 -9.15
CA LEU A 246 5.59 6.27 -8.72
C LEU A 246 5.15 5.61 -7.42
N SER A 247 5.24 4.30 -7.34
CA SER A 247 5.17 3.53 -6.09
C SER A 247 6.40 2.65 -6.03
N PHE A 248 7.09 2.61 -4.89
CA PHE A 248 8.04 1.54 -4.60
C PHE A 248 7.88 1.19 -3.12
N ALA A 249 7.21 0.07 -2.87
CA ALA A 249 6.78 -0.33 -1.54
C ALA A 249 6.94 -1.84 -1.36
N ASP A 250 6.96 -2.29 -0.11
CA ASP A 250 6.98 -3.71 0.26
C ASP A 250 5.85 -4.54 -0.36
N ARG A 251 4.67 -3.94 -0.46
CA ARG A 251 3.49 -4.57 -1.05
C ARG A 251 2.40 -3.53 -1.30
N THR A 252 1.55 -3.79 -2.30
CA THR A 252 0.35 -2.98 -2.48
C THR A 252 -0.70 -3.45 -1.49
N SER A 253 -1.59 -2.56 -1.03
CA SER A 253 -2.65 -2.88 -0.05
C SER A 253 -3.58 -4.05 -0.47
N GLN A 254 -3.48 -4.50 -1.73
CA GLN A 254 -4.27 -5.60 -2.28
C GLN A 254 -3.57 -6.96 -2.21
N SER A 255 -2.29 -7.03 -1.84
CA SER A 255 -1.53 -8.28 -1.82
C SER A 255 -1.38 -8.88 -0.44
N GLN A 256 -2.33 -8.66 0.48
CA GLN A 256 -2.39 -9.38 1.77
C GLN A 256 -2.38 -10.89 1.51
N ARG A 257 -1.18 -11.46 1.49
CA ARG A 257 -0.95 -12.90 1.47
C ARG A 257 -0.79 -13.35 2.92
N HIS A 258 -1.10 -14.61 3.18
CA HIS A 258 -1.15 -15.18 4.54
C HIS A 258 0.18 -15.15 5.32
N ASP A 259 1.29 -14.74 4.70
CA ASP A 259 2.65 -14.80 5.27
C ASP A 259 3.20 -13.41 5.67
N ASP A 260 2.37 -12.38 5.58
CA ASP A 260 2.73 -11.02 5.92
C ASP A 260 2.95 -10.86 7.44
N PRO A 261 4.00 -10.12 7.90
CA PRO A 261 4.14 -9.81 9.31
C PRO A 261 2.92 -9.05 9.81
N VAL A 262 2.21 -9.67 10.76
CA VAL A 262 1.14 -9.03 11.50
C VAL A 262 1.67 -8.74 12.89
N PHE A 263 1.64 -7.48 13.31
CA PHE A 263 2.17 -7.10 14.62
C PHE A 263 1.04 -7.00 15.65
N ASN A 264 1.19 -7.64 16.80
CA ASN A 264 0.27 -7.50 17.93
C ASN A 264 0.55 -6.25 18.76
N SER A 265 1.73 -5.64 18.57
CA SER A 265 2.14 -4.43 19.29
C SER A 265 3.03 -3.52 18.44
N LEU A 266 3.07 -2.24 18.81
CA LEU A 266 4.03 -1.28 18.25
C LEU A 266 5.50 -1.67 18.57
N ALA A 267 5.73 -2.44 19.63
CA ALA A 267 7.06 -2.94 19.97
C ALA A 267 7.54 -3.98 18.96
N GLU A 268 6.69 -4.94 18.59
CA GLU A 268 6.99 -5.92 17.53
C GLU A 268 7.28 -5.24 16.19
N ALA A 269 6.49 -4.22 15.84
CA ALA A 269 6.73 -3.44 14.62
C ALA A 269 8.08 -2.71 14.65
N LYS A 270 8.52 -2.21 15.82
CA LYS A 270 9.87 -1.63 15.98
C LYS A 270 10.97 -2.68 15.94
N ASP A 271 10.72 -3.87 16.49
CA ASP A 271 11.67 -4.98 16.43
C ASP A 271 11.88 -5.49 15.01
N TYR A 272 10.84 -5.45 14.16
CA TYR A 272 10.98 -5.75 12.74
C TYR A 272 12.07 -4.90 12.06
N MET A 273 12.27 -3.64 12.47
CA MET A 273 13.32 -2.77 11.91
C MET A 273 14.74 -3.30 12.15
N ARG A 274 14.91 -4.19 13.12
CA ARG A 274 16.21 -4.78 13.46
C ARG A 274 16.52 -6.00 12.60
N THR A 275 15.51 -6.56 11.93
CA THR A 275 15.65 -7.76 11.10
C THR A 275 16.55 -7.51 9.89
N PRO A 276 17.26 -8.54 9.39
CA PRO A 276 17.99 -8.44 8.14
C PRO A 276 17.10 -8.09 6.94
N GLU A 277 15.86 -8.61 6.92
CA GLU A 277 14.92 -8.39 5.83
C GLU A 277 14.50 -6.92 5.72
N TYR A 278 14.13 -6.29 6.82
CA TYR A 278 13.84 -4.85 6.82
C TYR A 278 15.02 -4.01 6.33
N LYS A 279 16.25 -4.35 6.75
CA LYS A 279 17.45 -3.63 6.33
C LYS A 279 17.71 -3.77 4.82
N LYS A 280 17.55 -4.98 4.27
CA LYS A 280 17.65 -5.24 2.82
C LYS A 280 16.60 -4.42 2.05
N LEU A 281 15.34 -4.49 2.49
CA LEU A 281 14.22 -3.78 1.89
C LEU A 281 14.42 -2.26 1.91
N LYS A 282 14.76 -1.69 3.07
CA LYS A 282 15.06 -0.25 3.21
C LYS A 282 16.19 0.15 2.27
N THR A 283 17.31 -0.59 2.29
CA THR A 283 18.48 -0.30 1.45
C THR A 283 18.13 -0.31 -0.04
N MET A 284 17.33 -1.29 -0.48
CA MET A 284 16.85 -1.36 -1.86
C MET A 284 15.99 -0.15 -2.22
N ILE A 285 14.97 0.17 -1.43
CA ILE A 285 14.03 1.26 -1.73
C ILE A 285 14.75 2.62 -1.73
N VAL A 286 15.61 2.90 -0.76
CA VAL A 286 16.35 4.19 -0.71
C VAL A 286 17.40 4.32 -1.81
N SER A 287 17.86 3.20 -2.39
CA SER A 287 18.82 3.20 -3.49
C SER A 287 18.19 3.50 -4.86
N LEU A 288 16.86 3.64 -4.91
CA LEU A 288 16.16 3.97 -6.15
C LEU A 288 16.72 5.25 -6.76
N GLN A 289 16.97 5.17 -8.06
CA GLN A 289 17.30 6.30 -8.92
C GLN A 289 16.35 6.28 -10.11
N MET A 290 15.98 7.46 -10.57
CA MET A 290 15.23 7.65 -11.81
C MET A 290 16.15 8.27 -12.84
N GLN A 291 16.04 7.82 -14.07
CA GLN A 291 16.68 8.46 -15.22
C GLN A 291 15.82 9.67 -15.61
N ASP A 292 16.46 10.84 -15.74
CA ASP A 292 15.82 12.05 -16.25
C ASP A 292 15.60 11.98 -17.77
#